data_AF-A0A317ZHK0-F1
#
_entry.id   AF-A0A317ZHK0-F1
#
_cell.length_a   1.000
_cell.length_b   1.000
_cell.length_c   1.000
_cell.angle_alpha   90.00
_cell.angle_beta   90.00
_cell.angle_gamma   90.00
#
_symmetry.space_group_name_H-M   'P 1'
#
loop_
_entity.id
_entity.type
_entity.pdbx_description
1 polymer ?
#
loop_
_entity_poly.entity_id
_entity_poly.type
_entity_poly.pdbx_seq_one_letter_code
_entity_poly.pdbx_strand_id
1 'polypeptide(L)'
;MAIKTISLELDAYERLKRAKRGKESFSSVVRRARFDAPKSTGAAILEETQALYRAKKGAPKKTLDYWAGVEAEESASPRISASEWANEE
;
A
#
# COMPACT_ATOMS: atom_id res chain seq x y z
N MET A 1 11.62 32.67 12.12
CA MET A 1 11.56 31.19 11.98
C MET A 1 10.98 30.66 13.29
N ALA A 2 9.82 30.00 13.27
CA ALA A 2 9.25 29.42 14.49
C ALA A 2 10.02 28.15 14.85
N ILE A 3 10.54 28.07 16.07
CA ILE A 3 11.28 26.90 16.57
C ILE A 3 10.37 26.20 17.58
N LYS A 4 10.19 24.89 17.40
CA LYS A 4 9.56 24.03 18.40
C LYS A 4 10.62 23.06 18.91
N THR A 5 10.78 23.02 20.23
CA THR A 5 11.67 22.06 20.90
C THR A 5 10.86 20.82 21.24
N ILE A 6 11.38 19.66 20.88
CA ILE A 6 10.81 18.35 21.24
C ILE A 6 11.87 17.56 22.00
N SER A 7 11.44 16.77 22.97
CA SER A 7 12.27 15.69 23.50
C SER A 7 12.29 14.54 22.49
N LEU A 8 13.43 13.87 22.38
CA LEU A 8 13.62 12.74 21.47
C LEU A 8 14.29 11.61 22.24
N GLU A 9 13.83 10.38 22.03
CA GLU A 9 14.50 9.20 22.55
C GLU A 9 15.91 9.08 21.96
N LEU A 10 16.82 8.48 22.73
CA LEU A 10 18.24 8.37 22.35
C LEU A 10 18.44 7.63 21.03
N ASP A 11 17.68 6.57 20.82
CA ASP A 11 17.72 5.75 19.60
C ASP A 11 17.28 6.55 18.36
N ALA A 12 16.23 7.34 18.47
CA ALA A 12 15.71 8.18 17.42
C ALA A 12 16.69 9.32 17.09
N TYR A 13 17.33 9.91 18.11
CA TYR A 13 18.40 10.88 17.91
C TYR A 13 19.58 10.28 17.13
N GLU A 14 20.03 9.08 17.49
CA GLU A 14 21.12 8.41 16.79
C GLU A 14 20.77 8.07 15.34
N ARG A 15 19.54 7.63 15.08
CA ARG A 15 19.04 7.35 13.71
C ARG A 15 19.09 8.60 12.84
N LEU A 16 18.62 9.74 13.35
CA LEU A 16 18.70 11.02 12.63
C LEU A 16 20.16 11.48 12.44
N LYS A 17 21.02 11.27 13.44
CA LYS A 17 22.45 11.58 13.36
C LYS A 17 23.16 10.76 12.29
N ARG A 18 22.84 9.46 12.15
CA ARG A 18 23.38 8.59 11.08
C ARG A 18 22.84 8.97 9.71
N ALA A 19 21.58 9.40 9.63
CA ALA A 19 20.96 9.83 8.38
C ALA A 19 21.48 11.18 7.86
N LYS A 20 22.19 11.94 8.71
CA LYS A 20 22.76 13.25 8.38
C LYS A 20 23.91 13.12 7.38
N ARG A 21 23.83 13.84 6.26
CA ARG A 21 24.83 13.90 5.18
C ARG A 21 25.55 15.24 5.18
N GLY A 22 26.88 15.20 5.34
CA GLY A 22 27.73 16.40 5.27
C GLY A 22 27.32 17.51 6.24
N LYS A 23 27.18 18.73 5.72
CA LYS A 23 26.88 19.95 6.50
C LYS A 23 25.38 20.26 6.65
N GLU A 24 24.47 19.31 6.41
CA GLU A 24 23.04 19.56 6.52
C GLU A 24 22.58 19.83 7.96
N SER A 25 21.53 20.65 8.14
CA SER A 25 20.93 20.91 9.45
C SER A 25 20.02 19.74 9.86
N PHE A 26 19.86 19.52 11.18
CA PHE A 26 18.96 18.48 11.69
C PHE A 26 17.50 18.71 11.23
N SER A 27 17.05 19.96 11.12
CA SER A 27 15.73 20.28 10.57
C SER A 27 15.56 19.81 9.13
N SER A 28 16.63 19.83 8.32
CA SER A 28 16.63 19.29 6.95
C SER A 28 16.50 17.77 6.95
N VAL A 29 17.20 17.09 7.86
CA VAL A 29 17.12 15.63 8.03
C VAL A 29 15.70 15.20 8.39
N VAL A 30 15.10 15.86 9.39
CA VAL A 30 13.73 15.57 9.85
C VAL A 30 12.72 15.83 8.72
N ARG A 31 12.88 16.91 7.95
CA ARG A 31 11.99 17.20 6.83
C ARG A 31 12.09 16.17 5.69
N ARG A 32 13.28 15.59 5.48
CA ARG A 32 13.49 14.53 4.47
C ARG A 32 13.04 13.16 4.95
N ALA A 33 13.03 12.92 6.27
CA ALA A 33 12.68 11.63 6.83
C ALA A 33 11.30 11.18 6.30
N ARG A 34 11.30 10.09 5.53
CA ARG A 34 10.08 9.44 5.07
C ARG A 34 9.78 8.32 6.05
N PHE A 35 8.62 8.42 6.70
CA PHE A 35 8.03 7.31 7.41
C PHE A 35 7.20 6.53 6.39
N ASP A 36 7.89 5.77 5.54
CA ASP A 36 7.20 4.93 4.57
C ASP A 36 6.34 3.93 5.35
N ALA A 37 5.08 3.78 4.93
CA ALA A 37 4.25 2.69 5.41
C ALA A 37 4.98 1.37 5.14
N PRO A 38 4.87 0.36 6.03
CA PRO A 38 5.49 -0.93 5.79
C PRO A 38 5.14 -1.41 4.39
N LYS A 39 6.16 -1.78 3.60
CA LYS A 39 5.96 -2.21 2.22
C LYS A 39 4.94 -3.35 2.22
N SER A 40 3.85 -3.19 1.48
CA SER A 40 2.88 -4.26 1.20
C SER A 40 3.55 -5.32 0.35
N THR A 41 4.33 -6.19 0.99
CA THR A 41 4.92 -7.37 0.36
C THR A 41 3.82 -8.40 0.11
N GLY A 42 4.01 -9.28 -0.89
CA GLY A 42 3.08 -10.39 -1.12
C GLY A 42 2.91 -11.28 0.13
N ALA A 43 3.99 -11.44 0.91
CA ALA A 43 3.94 -12.14 2.19
C ALA A 43 3.03 -11.44 3.21
N ALA A 44 3.10 -10.10 3.34
CA ALA A 44 2.23 -9.34 4.24
C ALA A 44 0.75 -9.42 3.84
N ILE A 45 0.46 -9.39 2.52
CA ILE A 45 -0.91 -9.55 2.00
C ILE A 45 -1.44 -10.95 2.30
N LEU A 46 -0.60 -11.99 2.12
CA LEU A 46 -0.98 -13.37 2.41
C LEU A 46 -1.25 -13.58 3.91
N GLU A 47 -0.44 -13.00 4.78
CA GLU A 47 -0.65 -13.04 6.23
C GLU A 47 -1.97 -12.38 6.63
N GLU A 48 -2.26 -11.18 6.09
CA GLU A 48 -3.48 -10.44 6.38
C GLU A 48 -4.73 -11.20 5.88
N THR A 49 -4.69 -11.73 4.66
CA THR A 49 -5.82 -12.49 4.08
C THR A 49 -6.06 -13.81 4.83
N GLN A 50 -5.00 -14.50 5.28
CA GLN A 50 -5.15 -15.67 6.15
C GLN A 50 -5.78 -15.33 7.50
N ALA A 51 -5.40 -14.19 8.11
CA ALA A 51 -5.99 -13.73 9.35
C ALA A 51 -7.49 -13.42 9.19
N LEU A 52 -7.88 -12.75 8.10
CA LEU A 52 -9.28 -12.48 7.77
C LEU A 52 -10.09 -13.76 7.52
N TYR A 53 -9.51 -14.72 6.80
CA TYR A 53 -10.12 -16.03 6.55
C TYR A 53 -10.38 -16.78 7.86
N ARG A 54 -9.39 -16.84 8.76
CA ARG A 54 -9.51 -17.46 10.09
C ARG A 54 -10.55 -16.77 10.96
N ALA A 55 -10.66 -15.43 10.86
CA ALA A 55 -11.66 -14.65 11.57
C ALA A 55 -13.10 -14.87 11.05
N LYS A 56 -13.29 -15.65 9.97
CA LYS A 56 -14.58 -15.89 9.30
C LYS A 56 -15.34 -14.60 8.93
N LYS A 57 -14.62 -13.48 8.84
CA LYS A 57 -15.14 -12.21 8.35
C LYS A 57 -14.98 -12.20 6.85
N GLY A 58 -15.99 -12.74 6.16
CA GLY A 58 -16.07 -12.65 4.70
C GLY A 58 -16.24 -11.20 4.24
N ALA A 59 -16.05 -10.99 2.93
CA ALA A 59 -16.39 -9.71 2.31
C ALA A 59 -17.88 -9.39 2.53
N PRO A 60 -18.24 -8.12 2.79
CA PRO A 60 -19.64 -7.76 2.97
C PRO A 60 -20.41 -7.98 1.67
N LYS A 61 -21.67 -8.42 1.79
CA LYS A 61 -22.53 -8.75 0.64
C LYS A 61 -22.59 -7.65 -0.42
N LYS A 62 -22.69 -6.38 0.02
CA LYS A 62 -22.67 -5.21 -0.87
C LYS A 62 -21.44 -5.15 -1.79
N THR A 63 -20.28 -5.56 -1.29
CA THR A 63 -19.05 -5.61 -2.08
C THR A 63 -19.12 -6.72 -3.11
N LEU A 64 -19.63 -7.91 -2.73
CA LEU A 64 -19.81 -9.02 -3.69
C LEU A 64 -20.81 -8.65 -4.80
N ASP A 65 -21.93 -8.02 -4.44
CA ASP A 65 -22.94 -7.59 -5.41
C ASP A 65 -22.39 -6.54 -6.39
N TYR A 66 -21.53 -5.62 -5.92
CA TYR A 66 -20.85 -4.66 -6.78
C TYR A 66 -19.93 -5.35 -7.80
N TRP A 67 -19.09 -6.28 -7.34
CA TRP A 67 -18.17 -7.00 -8.23
C TRP A 67 -18.91 -7.87 -9.25
N ALA A 68 -20.01 -8.51 -8.86
CA ALA A 68 -20.85 -9.25 -9.79
C ALA A 68 -21.45 -8.35 -10.88
N GLY A 69 -21.81 -7.11 -10.53
CA GLY A 69 -22.25 -6.10 -11.51
C GLY A 69 -21.14 -5.69 -12.48
N VAL A 70 -19.93 -5.46 -11.98
CA VAL A 70 -18.77 -5.11 -12.81
C VAL A 70 -18.41 -6.24 -13.78
N GLU A 71 -18.44 -7.49 -13.34
CA GLU A 71 -18.20 -8.66 -14.22
C GLU A 71 -19.29 -8.79 -15.29
N ALA A 72 -20.55 -8.52 -14.95
CA ALA A 72 -21.65 -8.51 -15.91
C ALA A 72 -21.48 -7.39 -16.97
N GLU A 73 -21.01 -6.22 -16.56
CA GLU A 73 -20.71 -5.11 -17.48
C GLU A 73 -19.48 -5.40 -18.37
N GLU A 74 -18.41 -5.98 -17.81
CA GLU A 74 -17.21 -6.35 -18.58
C GLU A 74 -17.48 -7.49 -19.58
N SER A 75 -18.32 -8.46 -19.22
CA SER A 75 -18.75 -9.51 -20.15
C SER A 75 -19.70 -9.00 -21.23
N ALA A 76 -20.53 -7.99 -20.93
CA ALA A 76 -21.38 -7.33 -21.92
C ALA A 76 -20.60 -6.42 -22.88
N SER A 77 -19.48 -5.87 -22.43
CA SER A 77 -18.60 -5.00 -23.24
C SER A 77 -17.14 -5.45 -23.11
N PRO A 78 -16.79 -6.58 -23.74
CA PRO A 78 -15.43 -7.11 -23.66
C PRO A 78 -14.46 -6.08 -24.25
N ARG A 79 -13.52 -5.61 -23.43
CA ARG A 79 -12.46 -4.67 -23.86
C ARG A 79 -11.46 -5.31 -24.82
N ILE A 80 -11.53 -6.62 -24.99
CA ILE A 80 -10.70 -7.42 -25.87
C ILE A 80 -11.61 -7.94 -26.99
N SER A 81 -11.33 -7.55 -28.23
CA SER A 81 -11.98 -8.15 -29.39
C SER A 81 -11.60 -9.63 -29.49
N ALA A 82 -12.56 -10.48 -29.87
CA ALA A 82 -12.27 -11.88 -30.17
C ALA A 82 -11.10 -11.97 -31.17
N SER A 83 -10.09 -12.77 -30.86
CA SER A 83 -8.95 -12.99 -31.77
C SER A 83 -9.43 -13.71 -33.03
N GLU A 84 -8.97 -13.30 -34.20
CA GLU A 84 -9.28 -13.94 -35.49
C GLU A 84 -8.98 -15.46 -35.48
N TRP A 85 -8.00 -15.88 -34.69
CA TRP A 85 -7.53 -17.26 -34.55
C TRP A 85 -8.47 -18.20 -33.76
N ALA A 86 -9.57 -17.70 -33.19
CA ALA A 86 -10.51 -18.52 -32.42
C ALA A 86 -11.68 -19.10 -33.25
N ASN A 87 -11.79 -18.76 -34.55
CA ASN A 87 -12.90 -19.18 -35.41
C ASN A 87 -12.52 -20.15 -36.53
N GLU A 88 -11.29 -20.69 -36.54
CA GLU A 88 -10.86 -21.73 -37.48
C GLU A 88 -10.83 -23.09 -36.79
N GLU A 89 -12.00 -23.71 -36.62
CA GLU A 89 -12.14 -25.15 -36.31
C GLU A 89 -13.35 -25.75 -37.04
#